data_AF-A0A7C9P1W6-F1
#
_entry.id   AF-A0A7C9P1W6-F1
#
_cell.length_a   1.000
_cell.length_b   1.000
_cell.length_c   1.000
_cell.angle_alpha   90.00
_cell.angle_beta   90.00
_cell.angle_gamma   90.00
#
_symmetry.space_group_name_H-M   'P 1'
#
loop_
_entity.id
_entity.type
_entity.pdbx_description
1 polymer ?
#
loop_
_entity_poly.entity_id
_entity_poly.type
_entity_poly.pdbx_seq_one_letter_code
_entity_poly.pdbx_strand_id
1 'polypeptide(L)'
;MDGETLRILAGFDGRDPHEVRDVLADALADTGTVMPSISDAAKSVLADMARCYLSGDLSERRLVSMIEQVVIMTDYSEEVLAPPLGALYGLDEEWGAGWGRTEAELIATVRAACAEQIARAEF
;
A
#
# COMPACT_ATOMS: atom_id res chain seq x y z
N MET A 1 -24.00 13.27 -13.18
CA MET A 1 -25.17 12.39 -13.00
C MET A 1 -24.63 11.15 -12.35
N ASP A 2 -25.19 10.71 -11.24
CA ASP A 2 -24.63 9.56 -10.51
C ASP A 2 -24.86 8.30 -11.34
N GLY A 3 -23.76 7.73 -11.82
CA GLY A 3 -23.78 6.49 -12.60
C GLY A 3 -24.35 5.32 -11.79
N GLU A 4 -24.72 4.26 -12.50
CA GLU A 4 -25.44 3.13 -11.92
C GLU A 4 -24.62 2.42 -10.84
N THR A 5 -23.33 2.21 -11.10
CA THR A 5 -22.40 1.54 -10.20
C THR A 5 -22.04 2.39 -8.99
N LEU A 6 -22.00 3.72 -9.11
CA LEU A 6 -21.86 4.62 -7.97
C LEU A 6 -23.06 4.52 -7.00
N ARG A 7 -24.28 4.37 -7.54
CA ARG A 7 -25.49 4.15 -6.73
C ARG A 7 -25.52 2.78 -6.05
N ILE A 8 -25.01 1.75 -6.73
CA ILE A 8 -24.86 0.40 -6.15
C ILE A 8 -23.87 0.45 -4.99
N LEU A 9 -22.70 1.07 -5.18
CA LEU A 9 -21.69 1.22 -4.13
C LEU A 9 -22.24 1.98 -2.91
N ALA A 10 -23.00 3.05 -3.12
CA ALA A 10 -23.62 3.82 -2.04
C ALA A 10 -24.69 3.03 -1.25
N GLY A 11 -25.21 1.94 -1.83
CA GLY A 11 -26.16 1.04 -1.19
C GLY A 11 -25.53 -0.05 -0.33
N PHE A 12 -24.21 -0.26 -0.42
CA PHE A 12 -23.51 -1.26 0.38
C PHE A 12 -23.30 -0.79 1.83
N ASP A 13 -23.54 -1.68 2.79
CA ASP A 13 -23.27 -1.44 4.21
C ASP A 13 -21.81 -1.73 4.60
N GLY A 14 -20.98 -2.14 3.62
CA GLY A 14 -19.56 -2.42 3.77
C GLY A 14 -19.24 -3.74 4.46
N ARG A 15 -20.23 -4.61 4.73
CA ARG A 15 -20.00 -5.89 5.42
C ARG A 15 -19.42 -6.99 4.52
N ASP A 16 -19.67 -6.92 3.22
CA ASP A 16 -19.01 -7.78 2.25
C ASP A 16 -17.93 -6.98 1.46
N PRO A 17 -16.64 -7.18 1.78
CA PRO A 17 -15.56 -6.49 1.08
C PRO A 17 -15.41 -6.96 -0.38
N HIS A 18 -15.92 -8.13 -0.76
CA HIS A 18 -15.89 -8.59 -2.14
C HIS A 18 -16.88 -7.82 -3.01
N GLU A 19 -18.11 -7.59 -2.51
CA GLU A 19 -19.12 -6.80 -3.22
C GLU A 19 -18.63 -5.37 -3.46
N VAL A 20 -18.02 -4.75 -2.44
CA VAL A 20 -17.40 -3.43 -2.58
C VAL A 20 -16.29 -3.44 -3.62
N ARG A 21 -15.36 -4.38 -3.54
CA ARG A 21 -14.21 -4.48 -4.46
C ARG A 21 -14.67 -4.62 -5.91
N ASP A 22 -15.68 -5.45 -6.16
CA ASP A 22 -16.11 -5.81 -7.50
C ASP A 22 -16.83 -4.63 -8.21
N VAL A 23 -17.45 -3.72 -7.45
CA VAL A 23 -18.15 -2.53 -7.98
C VAL A 23 -17.29 -1.26 -7.95
N LEU A 24 -16.24 -1.20 -7.13
CA LEU A 24 -15.47 0.01 -6.87
C LEU A 24 -14.86 0.64 -8.13
N ALA A 25 -14.29 -0.18 -9.03
CA ALA A 25 -13.64 0.33 -10.24
C ALA A 25 -14.63 1.06 -11.16
N ASP A 26 -15.79 0.44 -11.40
CA ASP A 26 -16.84 1.01 -12.24
C ASP A 26 -17.51 2.22 -11.58
N ALA A 27 -17.69 2.18 -10.25
CA ALA A 27 -18.19 3.32 -9.48
C ALA A 27 -17.22 4.52 -9.51
N LEU A 28 -15.91 4.29 -9.53
CA LEU A 28 -14.93 5.36 -9.70
C LEU A 28 -14.96 5.91 -11.12
N ALA A 29 -15.13 5.06 -12.13
CA ALA A 29 -15.29 5.48 -13.52
C ALA A 29 -16.53 6.38 -13.72
N ASP A 30 -17.63 6.11 -13.02
CA ASP A 30 -18.84 6.93 -13.03
C ASP A 30 -18.62 8.38 -12.58
N THR A 31 -17.56 8.64 -11.81
CA THR A 31 -17.23 10.00 -11.35
C THR A 31 -16.58 10.87 -12.43
N GLY A 32 -16.17 10.27 -13.56
CA GLY A 32 -15.44 10.94 -14.63
C GLY A 32 -14.02 11.37 -14.23
N THR A 33 -13.51 10.85 -13.12
CA THR A 33 -12.15 11.13 -12.63
C THR A 33 -11.12 10.35 -13.44
N VAL A 34 -10.02 11.00 -13.80
CA VAL A 34 -8.89 10.33 -14.44
C VAL A 34 -8.21 9.43 -13.42
N MET A 35 -8.16 8.12 -13.70
CA MET A 35 -7.41 7.19 -12.87
C MET A 35 -5.92 7.50 -12.96
N PRO A 36 -5.19 7.54 -11.83
CA PRO A 36 -3.75 7.72 -11.84
C PRO A 36 -3.06 6.56 -12.57
N SER A 37 -1.81 6.79 -13.01
CA SER A 37 -0.98 5.68 -13.45
C SER A 37 -0.77 4.69 -12.30
N ILE A 38 -0.50 3.41 -12.62
CA ILE A 38 -0.26 2.40 -11.59
C ILE A 38 0.94 2.76 -10.70
N SER A 39 1.95 3.43 -11.26
CA SER A 39 3.12 3.92 -10.50
C SER A 39 2.74 5.03 -9.54
N ASP A 40 1.94 6.01 -9.98
CA ASP A 40 1.51 7.13 -9.11
C ASP A 40 0.57 6.64 -8.00
N ALA A 41 -0.29 5.67 -8.32
CA ALA A 41 -1.12 4.99 -7.33
C ALA A 41 -0.25 4.26 -6.29
N ALA A 42 0.75 3.50 -6.74
CA ALA A 42 1.66 2.78 -5.85
C ALA A 42 2.45 3.72 -4.93
N LYS A 43 2.97 4.84 -5.46
CA LYS A 43 3.67 5.86 -4.65
C LYS A 43 2.76 6.42 -3.55
N SER A 44 1.51 6.73 -3.89
CA SER A 44 0.51 7.22 -2.92
C SER A 44 0.22 6.18 -1.84
N VAL A 45 0.01 4.94 -2.25
CA VAL A 45 -0.24 3.81 -1.35
C VAL A 45 0.93 3.55 -0.40
N LEU A 46 2.18 3.60 -0.88
CA LEU A 46 3.35 3.44 -0.01
C LEU A 46 3.45 4.57 1.03
N ALA A 47 3.12 5.81 0.66
CA ALA A 47 3.08 6.92 1.61
C ALA A 47 1.97 6.71 2.67
N ASP A 48 0.78 6.26 2.25
CA ASP A 48 -0.33 5.96 3.17
C ASP A 48 0.02 4.83 4.14
N MET A 49 0.63 3.75 3.64
CA MET A 49 1.12 2.64 4.46
C MET A 49 2.13 3.10 5.51
N ALA A 50 3.08 3.97 5.13
CA ALA A 50 4.04 4.54 6.08
C ALA A 50 3.35 5.36 7.18
N ARG A 51 2.32 6.16 6.84
CA ARG A 51 1.53 6.91 7.83
C ARG A 51 0.79 5.97 8.77
N CYS A 52 0.10 4.97 8.25
CA CYS A 52 -0.63 3.97 9.05
C CYS A 52 0.28 3.18 10.00
N TYR A 53 1.51 2.88 9.57
CA TYR A 53 2.49 2.25 10.46
C TYR A 53 2.93 3.20 11.58
N LEU A 54 3.27 4.45 11.27
CA LEU A 54 3.70 5.42 12.28
C LEU A 54 2.57 5.85 13.24
N SER A 55 1.30 5.78 12.83
CA SER A 55 0.14 5.98 13.70
C SER A 55 -0.17 4.77 14.59
N GLY A 56 0.45 3.61 14.33
CA GLY A 56 0.22 2.37 15.08
C GLY A 56 -0.96 1.54 14.56
N ASP A 57 -1.52 1.88 13.40
CA ASP A 57 -2.62 1.14 12.76
C ASP A 57 -2.14 -0.09 11.97
N LEU A 58 -0.83 -0.17 11.70
CA LEU A 58 -0.18 -1.32 11.06
C LEU A 58 1.00 -1.81 11.88
N SER A 59 1.11 -3.13 12.04
CA SER A 59 2.35 -3.77 12.51
C SER A 59 3.41 -3.84 11.41
N GLU A 60 4.68 -3.96 11.77
CA GLU A 60 5.83 -4.10 10.86
C GLU A 60 5.65 -5.27 9.89
N ARG A 61 5.25 -6.44 10.40
CA ARG A 61 5.03 -7.64 9.58
C ARG A 61 3.91 -7.45 8.58
N ARG A 62 2.82 -6.80 9.00
CA ARG A 62 1.70 -6.51 8.12
C ARG A 62 2.09 -5.53 7.03
N LEU A 63 2.85 -4.49 7.38
CA LEU A 63 3.37 -3.51 6.44
C LEU A 63 4.23 -4.16 5.36
N VAL A 64 5.20 -5.00 5.75
CA VAL A 64 6.12 -5.67 4.82
C VAL A 64 5.36 -6.60 3.85
N SER A 65 4.40 -7.37 4.37
CA SER A 65 3.54 -8.21 3.52
C SER A 65 2.70 -7.38 2.53
N MET A 66 2.25 -6.19 2.93
CA MET A 66 1.52 -5.29 2.04
C MET A 66 2.43 -4.65 0.98
N ILE A 67 3.68 -4.35 1.31
CA ILE A 67 4.70 -3.89 0.35
C ILE A 67 4.96 -4.95 -0.72
N GLU A 68 5.10 -6.22 -0.32
CA GLU A 68 5.27 -7.35 -1.24
C GLU A 68 4.14 -7.41 -2.27
N GLN A 69 2.89 -7.26 -1.81
CA GLN A 69 1.71 -7.23 -2.68
C GLN A 69 1.76 -6.07 -3.69
N VAL A 70 2.16 -4.87 -3.24
CA VAL A 70 2.27 -3.69 -4.12
C VAL A 70 3.35 -3.91 -5.18
N VAL A 71 4.50 -4.47 -4.80
CA VAL A 71 5.60 -4.77 -5.74
C VAL A 71 5.16 -5.81 -6.78
N ILE A 72 4.46 -6.87 -6.36
CA ILE A 72 3.94 -7.89 -7.28
C ILE A 72 2.89 -7.29 -8.23
N MET A 73 1.96 -6.48 -7.70
CA MET A 73 0.91 -5.85 -8.50
C MET A 73 1.44 -4.84 -9.53
N THR A 74 2.64 -4.29 -9.28
CA THR A 74 3.30 -3.32 -10.15
C THR A 74 4.36 -3.95 -11.06
N ASP A 75 4.36 -5.28 -11.15
CA ASP A 75 5.32 -6.08 -11.94
C ASP A 75 6.78 -5.68 -11.67
N TYR A 76 7.11 -5.51 -10.38
CA TYR A 76 8.47 -5.19 -9.93
C TYR A 76 9.03 -3.89 -10.53
N SER A 77 8.15 -2.91 -10.77
CA SER A 77 8.55 -1.59 -11.29
C SER A 77 9.65 -0.95 -10.45
N GLU A 78 10.72 -0.48 -11.10
CA GLU A 78 11.81 0.24 -10.46
C GLU A 78 11.32 1.49 -9.71
N GLU A 79 10.29 2.16 -10.22
CA GLU A 79 9.70 3.33 -9.57
C GLU A 79 9.03 3.01 -8.23
N VAL A 80 8.65 1.75 -8.02
CA VAL A 80 8.02 1.24 -6.80
C VAL A 80 9.06 0.64 -5.86
N LEU A 81 10.14 0.06 -6.39
CA LEU A 81 11.24 -0.51 -5.61
C LEU A 81 12.26 0.53 -5.12
N ALA A 82 12.49 1.61 -5.87
CA ALA A 82 13.47 2.63 -5.53
C ALA A 82 13.14 3.47 -4.26
N PRO A 83 11.87 3.76 -3.91
CA PRO A 83 11.52 4.45 -2.68
C PRO A 83 11.89 3.67 -1.41
N PRO A 84 12.06 4.34 -0.26
CA PRO A 84 12.47 3.69 1.00
C PRO A 84 11.59 2.52 1.43
N LEU A 85 10.26 2.59 1.27
CA LEU A 85 9.39 1.45 1.58
C LEU A 85 9.50 0.33 0.55
N GLY A 86 9.64 0.68 -0.73
CA GLY A 86 9.84 -0.29 -1.81
C GLY A 86 11.08 -1.15 -1.62
N ALA A 87 12.15 -0.53 -1.10
CA ALA A 87 13.41 -1.20 -0.78
C ALA A 87 13.31 -2.22 0.36
N LEU A 88 12.17 -2.31 1.06
CA LEU A 88 11.89 -3.33 2.06
C LEU A 88 11.34 -4.64 1.44
N TYR A 89 11.16 -4.70 0.12
CA TYR A 89 10.79 -5.94 -0.55
C TYR A 89 11.79 -7.07 -0.23
N GLY A 90 11.27 -8.24 0.16
CA GLY A 90 12.06 -9.40 0.59
C GLY A 90 12.48 -9.39 2.06
N LEU A 91 12.12 -8.36 2.84
CA LEU A 91 12.44 -8.30 4.27
C LEU A 91 11.68 -9.36 5.09
N ASP A 92 10.53 -9.81 4.61
CA ASP A 92 9.74 -10.91 5.17
C ASP A 92 10.50 -12.25 5.11
N GLU A 93 11.28 -12.49 4.06
CA GLU A 93 12.13 -13.67 3.93
C GLU A 93 13.20 -13.70 5.03
N GLU A 94 13.87 -12.56 5.28
CA GLU A 94 14.86 -12.41 6.35
C GLU A 94 14.23 -12.64 7.73
N TRP A 95 13.02 -12.11 7.96
CA TRP A 95 12.25 -12.34 9.18
C TRP A 95 11.89 -13.81 9.41
N GLY A 96 11.55 -14.55 8.35
CA GLY A 96 11.12 -15.93 8.41
C GLY A 96 12.26 -16.94 8.49
N ALA A 97 13.44 -16.58 7.98
CA ALA A 97 14.52 -17.55 7.77
C ALA A 97 15.51 -17.66 8.94
N GLY A 98 15.47 -16.74 9.91
CA GLY A 98 16.27 -16.82 11.13
C GLY A 98 17.77 -16.56 10.94
N TRP A 99 18.15 -15.95 9.81
CA TRP A 99 19.48 -15.44 9.51
C TRP A 99 19.39 -13.97 9.11
N GLY A 100 20.50 -13.24 9.22
CA GLY A 100 20.54 -11.80 8.94
C GLY A 100 20.40 -10.95 10.21
N ARG A 101 19.66 -9.84 10.10
CA ARG A 101 19.38 -8.90 11.18
C ARG A 101 18.51 -9.51 12.26
N THR A 102 18.69 -9.01 13.48
CA THR A 102 17.80 -9.28 14.60
C THR A 102 16.43 -8.65 14.37
N GLU A 103 15.40 -9.18 15.06
CA GLU A 103 14.05 -8.61 14.98
C GLU A 103 14.03 -7.11 15.37
N ALA A 104 14.83 -6.69 16.35
CA ALA A 104 14.95 -5.29 16.73
C ALA A 104 15.55 -4.42 15.61
N GLU A 105 16.55 -4.92 14.89
CA GLU A 105 17.15 -4.24 13.74
C GLU A 105 16.21 -4.19 12.53
N LEU A 106 15.42 -5.24 12.31
CA LEU A 106 14.39 -5.28 11.25
C LEU A 106 13.27 -4.27 11.54
N ILE A 107 12.77 -4.23 12.78
CA ILE A 107 11.79 -3.22 13.23
C ILE A 107 12.35 -1.80 13.07
N ALA A 108 13.61 -1.58 13.48
CA ALA A 108 14.27 -0.29 13.33
C ALA A 108 14.42 0.11 11.85
N THR A 109 14.72 -0.85 10.97
CA THR A 109 14.79 -0.64 9.51
C THR A 109 13.44 -0.20 8.97
N VAL A 110 12.36 -0.92 9.29
CA VAL A 110 11.00 -0.57 8.85
C VAL A 110 10.61 0.81 9.33
N ARG A 111 10.91 1.14 10.59
CA ARG A 111 10.63 2.48 11.14
C ARG A 111 11.39 3.58 10.43
N ALA A 112 12.69 3.39 10.17
CA ALA A 112 13.51 4.35 9.46
C ALA A 112 13.00 4.59 8.04
N ALA A 113 12.67 3.52 7.32
CA ALA A 113 12.12 3.60 5.96
C ALA A 113 10.77 4.33 5.93
N CYS A 114 9.87 4.10 6.90
CA CYS A 114 8.59 4.82 6.98
C CYS A 114 8.79 6.33 7.21
N ALA A 115 9.71 6.69 8.10
CA ALA A 115 10.04 8.09 8.33
C ALA A 115 10.63 8.76 7.08
N GLU A 116 11.53 8.08 6.38
CA GLU A 116 12.10 8.61 5.13
C GLU A 116 11.06 8.70 4.00
N GLN A 117 10.16 7.73 3.89
CA GLN A 117 9.10 7.72 2.88
C GLN A 117 8.17 8.92 3.02
N ILE A 118 7.74 9.25 4.25
CA ILE A 118 6.89 10.41 4.49
C ILE A 118 7.66 11.69 4.22
N ALA A 119 8.90 11.79 4.72
CA ALA A 119 9.73 12.96 4.46
C ALA A 119 9.87 13.22 2.95
N ARG A 120 10.00 12.19 2.12
CA ARG A 120 10.04 12.33 0.65
C ARG A 120 8.69 12.66 0.01
N ALA A 121 7.58 12.25 0.61
CA ALA A 121 6.25 12.46 0.06
C ALA A 121 5.67 13.86 0.35
N GLU A 122 6.27 14.59 1.30
CA GLU A 122 5.87 15.95 1.70
C GLU A 122 6.63 17.07 0.95
N PHE A 123 7.55 16.72 0.04
CA PHE A 123 8.30 17.65 -0.82
C PHE A 123 8.08 17.35 -2.31
#